data_AF-A0A971KQZ3-F1
#
_entry.id   AF-A0A971KQZ3-F1
#
_cell.length_a   1.000
_cell.length_b   1.000
_cell.length_c   1.000
_cell.angle_alpha   90.00
_cell.angle_beta   90.00
_cell.angle_gamma   90.00
#
_symmetry.space_group_name_H-M   'P 1'
#
loop_
_entity.id
_entity.type
_entity.pdbx_description
1 polymer ?
#
loop_
_entity_poly.entity_id
_entity_poly.type
_entity_poly.pdbx_seq_one_letter_code
_entity_poly.pdbx_strand_id
1 'polypeptide(L)'
;MTGFSLIQACCLALGIVLALPTVACAHRPLDTSGPASRSQPIVVPDHKISWAAYSQLTYPGEVDYYRFTAKKGDRISGSMLIPKLDRLKNFSPAFALIGPQLHPAPEDKDYQQILDTKGDEDVLVAAYQGDKPKVMFEPFTQTRYWVKQALNIVAPTTGTYYLAVFDPTGDTGKYVFCIGDKEVWQAQDVLAMPRIWWQTRMFVEERWSTYIIVGALPLMSLAIAYKIGLRIKQH
;
A
#
# COMPACT_ATOMS: atom_id res chain seq x y z
N MET A 1 3.22 23.61 -45.05
CA MET A 1 2.43 23.37 -43.81
C MET A 1 2.93 22.08 -43.19
N THR A 2 3.81 22.18 -42.19
CA THR A 2 4.39 21.05 -41.48
C THR A 2 3.34 20.43 -40.56
N GLY A 3 2.55 19.50 -41.10
CA GLY A 3 1.59 18.75 -40.30
C GLY A 3 2.36 17.90 -39.29
N PHE A 4 2.15 18.16 -38.00
CA PHE A 4 2.58 17.25 -36.94
C PHE A 4 2.04 15.87 -37.29
N SER A 5 2.93 14.92 -37.58
CA SER A 5 2.49 13.57 -37.88
C SER A 5 1.79 12.98 -36.64
N LEU A 6 0.75 12.18 -36.85
CA LEU A 6 0.06 11.48 -35.75
C LEU A 6 1.04 10.74 -34.83
N ILE A 7 2.15 10.26 -35.38
CA ILE A 7 3.25 9.62 -34.67
C ILE A 7 3.94 10.60 -33.73
N GLN A 8 4.30 11.80 -34.20
CA GLN A 8 4.87 12.84 -33.34
C GLN A 8 3.88 13.26 -32.26
N ALA A 9 2.59 13.37 -32.56
CA ALA A 9 1.57 13.68 -31.56
C ALA A 9 1.43 12.57 -30.50
N CYS A 10 1.46 11.29 -30.89
CA CYS A 10 1.44 10.16 -29.95
C CYS A 10 2.72 10.03 -29.14
N CYS A 11 3.90 10.23 -29.73
CA CYS A 11 5.17 10.21 -29.01
C CYS A 11 5.30 11.40 -28.06
N LEU A 12 4.81 12.59 -28.44
CA LEU A 12 4.77 13.76 -27.58
C LEU A 12 3.76 13.57 -26.45
N ALA A 13 2.57 13.02 -26.72
CA ALA A 13 1.58 12.72 -25.68
C ALA A 13 2.08 11.64 -24.71
N LEU A 14 2.72 10.57 -25.21
CA LEU A 14 3.35 9.55 -24.39
C LEU A 14 4.52 10.13 -23.57
N GLY A 15 5.35 10.98 -24.18
CA GLY A 15 6.43 11.69 -23.50
C GLY A 15 5.93 12.64 -22.41
N ILE A 16 4.83 13.37 -22.65
CA ILE A 16 4.19 14.26 -21.67
C ILE A 16 3.56 13.46 -20.53
N VAL A 17 2.91 12.32 -20.81
CA VAL A 17 2.37 11.41 -19.78
C VAL A 17 3.49 10.80 -18.93
N LEU A 18 4.64 10.47 -19.53
CA LEU A 18 5.82 9.96 -18.83
C LEU A 18 6.61 11.06 -18.08
N ALA A 19 6.46 12.33 -18.48
CA ALA A 19 7.19 13.46 -17.93
C ALA A 19 6.42 14.23 -16.85
N LEU A 20 5.19 13.85 -16.50
CA LEU A 20 4.50 14.43 -15.35
C LEU A 20 5.14 13.89 -14.07
N PRO A 21 5.83 14.73 -13.27
CA PRO A 21 6.36 14.32 -11.99
C PRO A 21 5.18 14.30 -11.02
N THR A 22 4.35 13.27 -11.08
CA THR A 22 3.50 12.99 -9.93
C THR A 22 4.46 12.54 -8.84
N VAL A 23 4.53 13.30 -7.75
CA VAL A 23 5.09 12.82 -6.49
C VAL A 23 4.27 11.60 -6.12
N ALA A 24 4.68 10.45 -6.61
CA ALA A 24 4.03 9.19 -6.33
C ALA A 24 4.44 8.87 -4.91
N CYS A 25 3.50 8.95 -3.97
CA CYS A 25 3.62 8.29 -2.67
C CYS A 25 3.60 6.76 -2.90
N ALA A 26 4.56 6.28 -3.66
CA ALA A 26 4.69 4.87 -3.94
C ALA A 26 5.48 4.29 -2.76
N HIS A 27 4.72 3.85 -1.78
CA HIS A 27 5.25 3.06 -0.69
C HIS A 27 5.95 1.84 -1.30
N ARG A 28 7.12 1.49 -0.78
CA ARG A 28 7.80 0.26 -1.19
C ARG A 28 6.94 -0.93 -0.74
N PRO A 29 6.63 -1.90 -1.62
CA PRO A 29 5.88 -3.06 -1.19
C PRO A 29 6.66 -3.84 -0.13
N LEU A 30 6.01 -4.15 0.98
CA LEU A 30 6.51 -5.08 1.96
C LEU A 30 6.16 -6.51 1.53
N ASP A 31 7.07 -7.46 1.77
CA ASP A 31 6.77 -8.86 1.51
C ASP A 31 5.81 -9.40 2.59
N THR A 32 4.57 -9.67 2.17
CA THR A 32 3.49 -10.20 3.00
C THR A 32 3.15 -11.65 2.65
N SER A 33 4.03 -12.35 1.92
CA SER A 33 3.76 -13.72 1.45
C SER A 33 3.90 -14.81 2.52
N GLY A 34 4.65 -14.51 3.59
CA GLY A 34 4.82 -15.39 4.74
C GLY A 34 3.67 -15.29 5.75
N PRO A 35 3.70 -16.12 6.80
CA PRO A 35 2.80 -15.95 7.94
C PRO A 35 2.98 -14.56 8.56
N ALA A 36 1.92 -14.03 9.16
CA ALA A 36 1.93 -12.77 9.90
C ALA A 36 1.58 -12.99 11.38
N SER A 37 1.74 -14.19 11.92
CA SER A 37 1.42 -14.46 13.31
C SER A 37 2.42 -13.79 14.27
N ARG A 38 2.10 -13.71 15.56
CA ARG A 38 3.00 -13.15 16.57
C ARG A 38 4.36 -13.87 16.63
N SER A 39 4.37 -15.19 16.47
CA SER A 39 5.59 -16.00 16.53
C SER A 39 6.40 -15.93 15.23
N GLN A 40 5.77 -15.61 14.11
CA GLN A 40 6.39 -15.41 12.80
C GLN A 40 5.88 -14.09 12.18
N PRO A 41 6.26 -12.94 12.73
CA PRO A 41 5.76 -11.64 12.28
C PRO A 41 6.43 -11.23 10.97
N ILE A 42 5.73 -10.43 10.17
CA ILE A 42 6.31 -9.79 8.98
C ILE A 42 7.36 -8.78 9.46
N VAL A 43 8.60 -8.90 8.98
CA VAL A 43 9.68 -7.99 9.37
C VAL A 43 9.60 -6.73 8.52
N VAL A 44 9.50 -5.56 9.15
CA VAL A 44 9.57 -4.26 8.49
C VAL A 44 11.02 -3.76 8.55
N PRO A 45 11.75 -3.72 7.42
CA PRO A 45 13.11 -3.21 7.39
C PRO A 45 13.09 -1.69 7.56
N ASP A 46 13.89 -1.10 8.47
CA ASP A 46 13.89 0.34 8.77
C ASP A 46 12.48 0.98 8.74
N HIS A 47 11.80 0.96 9.89
CA HIS A 47 10.42 1.44 10.05
C HIS A 47 10.17 2.89 9.61
N LYS A 48 11.21 3.69 9.35
CA LYS A 48 11.09 5.06 8.86
C LYS A 48 10.85 5.11 7.36
N ILE A 49 11.28 4.10 6.61
CA ILE A 49 11.04 4.01 5.17
C ILE A 49 9.55 3.76 4.95
N SER A 50 8.97 4.42 3.95
CA SER A 50 7.58 4.29 3.54
C SER A 50 7.35 2.92 2.88
N TRP A 51 6.77 1.98 3.64
CA TRP A 51 6.40 0.63 3.23
C TRP A 51 4.89 0.47 3.08
N ALA A 52 4.44 -0.38 2.17
CA ALA A 52 3.04 -0.79 2.04
C ALA A 52 2.92 -2.31 2.10
N ALA A 53 2.25 -2.79 3.15
CA ALA A 53 1.86 -4.19 3.28
C ALA A 53 0.49 -4.40 2.65
N TYR A 54 0.45 -5.07 1.49
CA TYR A 54 -0.78 -5.52 0.86
C TYR A 54 -1.17 -6.88 1.45
N SER A 55 -2.15 -6.92 2.35
CA SER A 55 -2.53 -8.13 3.07
C SER A 55 -4.06 -8.26 3.23
N GLN A 56 -4.50 -9.34 3.86
CA GLN A 56 -5.91 -9.63 4.07
C GLN A 56 -6.11 -10.39 5.38
N LEU A 57 -7.08 -9.94 6.18
CA LEU A 57 -7.66 -10.78 7.22
C LEU A 57 -8.60 -11.77 6.54
N THR A 58 -8.36 -13.06 6.72
CA THR A 58 -9.00 -14.20 6.06
C THR A 58 -10.00 -14.93 6.94
N TYR A 59 -9.86 -14.88 8.28
CA TYR A 59 -10.83 -15.45 9.22
C TYR A 59 -11.10 -14.54 10.43
N PRO A 60 -12.26 -14.67 11.09
CA PRO A 60 -12.58 -13.89 12.28
C PRO A 60 -11.56 -14.10 13.41
N GLY A 61 -11.10 -12.99 14.00
CA GLY A 61 -10.09 -13.00 15.06
C GLY A 61 -8.65 -13.18 14.57
N GLU A 62 -8.40 -13.18 13.26
CA GLU A 62 -7.05 -13.11 12.71
C GLU A 62 -6.36 -11.79 13.06
N VAL A 63 -5.07 -11.86 13.35
CA VAL A 63 -4.22 -10.71 13.63
C VAL A 63 -2.90 -10.84 12.87
N ASP A 64 -2.60 -9.84 12.05
CA ASP A 64 -1.36 -9.73 11.30
C ASP A 64 -0.36 -8.85 12.05
N TYR A 65 0.81 -9.38 12.39
CA TYR A 65 1.88 -8.72 13.13
C TYR A 65 3.05 -8.31 12.24
N TYR A 66 3.48 -7.07 12.41
CA TYR A 66 4.60 -6.44 11.72
C TYR A 66 5.66 -6.03 12.76
N ARG A 67 6.88 -6.56 12.68
CA ARG A 67 7.96 -6.31 13.65
C ARG A 67 9.01 -5.35 13.11
N PHE A 68 9.46 -4.44 13.95
CA PHE A 68 10.64 -3.62 13.70
C PHE A 68 11.38 -3.26 14.99
N THR A 69 12.56 -2.66 14.85
CA THR A 69 13.27 -2.02 15.95
C THR A 69 13.23 -0.51 15.76
N ALA A 70 13.12 0.22 16.86
CA ALA A 70 13.17 1.68 16.89
C ALA A 70 14.10 2.14 18.01
N LYS A 71 14.78 3.25 17.79
CA LYS A 71 15.54 3.96 18.82
C LYS A 71 14.64 4.95 19.53
N LYS A 72 14.92 5.24 20.78
CA LYS A 72 14.27 6.36 21.48
C LYS A 72 14.33 7.63 20.63
N GLY A 73 13.17 8.27 20.45
CA GLY A 73 13.02 9.47 19.62
C GLY A 73 12.77 9.22 18.14
N ASP A 74 12.87 7.97 17.65
CA ASP A 74 12.42 7.64 16.29
C ASP A 74 10.90 7.84 16.18
N ARG A 75 10.43 8.30 15.01
CA ARG A 75 9.01 8.44 14.70
C ARG A 75 8.49 7.12 14.14
N ILE A 76 7.48 6.57 14.79
CA ILE A 76 6.73 5.38 14.37
C ILE A 76 5.42 5.88 13.75
N SER A 77 5.22 5.60 12.46
CA SER A 77 4.01 5.95 11.74
C SER A 77 3.34 4.72 11.14
N GLY A 78 2.01 4.71 11.20
CA GLY A 78 1.17 3.70 10.57
C GLY A 78 -0.09 4.34 10.01
N SER A 79 -0.56 3.91 8.85
CA SER A 79 -1.87 4.33 8.34
C SER A 79 -2.58 3.22 7.58
N MET A 80 -3.90 3.18 7.73
CA MET A 80 -4.75 2.14 7.18
C MET A 80 -5.47 2.62 5.92
N LEU A 81 -5.34 1.84 4.84
CA LEU A 81 -6.08 2.00 3.60
C LEU A 81 -6.86 0.73 3.28
N ILE A 82 -8.11 0.88 2.84
CA ILE A 82 -8.95 -0.25 2.41
C ILE A 82 -9.20 -0.12 0.91
N PRO A 83 -8.91 -1.14 0.08
CA PRO A 83 -9.25 -1.10 -1.34
C PRO A 83 -10.72 -0.74 -1.54
N LYS A 84 -11.00 0.20 -2.45
CA LYS A 84 -12.35 0.71 -2.68
C LYS A 84 -13.22 -0.30 -3.46
N LEU A 85 -13.60 -1.39 -2.79
CA LEU A 85 -14.44 -2.47 -3.28
C LEU A 85 -15.76 -2.46 -2.52
N ASP A 86 -16.91 -2.51 -3.18
CA ASP A 86 -18.22 -2.36 -2.52
C ASP A 86 -18.41 -3.30 -1.32
N ARG A 87 -17.92 -4.53 -1.42
CA ARG A 87 -17.95 -5.53 -0.33
C ARG A 87 -17.13 -5.17 0.91
N LEU A 88 -16.16 -4.26 0.79
CA LEU A 88 -15.28 -3.79 1.88
C LEU A 88 -15.71 -2.42 2.44
N LYS A 89 -16.85 -1.87 2.00
CA LYS A 89 -17.30 -0.53 2.41
C LYS A 89 -17.42 -0.36 3.92
N ASN A 90 -17.88 -1.41 4.62
CA ASN A 90 -18.07 -1.41 6.06
C ASN A 90 -16.89 -2.03 6.81
N PHE A 91 -15.97 -2.71 6.11
CA PHE A 91 -14.77 -3.27 6.71
C PHE A 91 -13.92 -2.14 7.31
N SER A 92 -13.60 -2.26 8.60
CA SER A 92 -12.96 -1.18 9.35
C SER A 92 -11.98 -1.72 10.39
N PRO A 93 -10.93 -2.43 9.94
CA PRO A 93 -9.96 -3.01 10.85
C PRO A 93 -9.26 -1.92 11.66
N ALA A 94 -8.98 -2.25 12.91
CA ALA A 94 -8.10 -1.49 13.77
C ALA A 94 -6.65 -1.91 13.53
N PHE A 95 -5.72 -1.11 14.05
CA PHE A 95 -4.37 -1.61 14.27
C PHE A 95 -3.82 -1.09 15.59
N ALA A 96 -2.92 -1.84 16.20
CA ALA A 96 -2.28 -1.46 17.45
C ALA A 96 -0.77 -1.31 17.29
N LEU A 97 -0.16 -0.41 18.06
CA LEU A 97 1.27 -0.37 18.32
C LEU A 97 1.54 -1.06 19.65
N ILE A 98 2.37 -2.09 19.63
CA ILE A 98 2.77 -2.88 20.79
C ILE A 98 4.25 -2.63 21.05
N GLY A 99 4.60 -2.34 22.30
CA GLY A 99 6.00 -2.14 22.68
C GLY A 99 6.17 -1.53 24.07
N PRO A 100 7.41 -1.28 24.49
CA PRO A 100 7.70 -0.83 25.84
C PRO A 100 7.33 0.64 26.05
N GLN A 101 6.77 0.94 27.23
CA GLN A 101 6.55 2.29 27.78
C GLN A 101 5.71 3.22 26.89
N LEU A 102 4.70 2.66 26.19
CA LEU A 102 3.82 3.44 25.32
C LEU A 102 2.75 4.22 26.10
N HIS A 103 2.57 3.94 27.40
CA HIS A 103 1.63 4.64 28.29
C HIS A 103 0.20 4.70 27.74
N PRO A 104 -0.48 3.55 27.62
CA PRO A 104 -1.74 3.47 26.91
C PRO A 104 -2.91 4.06 27.71
N ALA A 105 -3.93 4.52 26.99
CA ALA A 105 -5.16 4.97 27.62
C ALA A 105 -5.95 3.76 28.18
N PRO A 106 -6.84 3.96 29.17
CA PRO A 106 -7.61 2.85 29.74
C PRO A 106 -8.36 2.01 28.69
N GLU A 107 -8.95 2.65 27.69
CA GLU A 107 -9.70 2.02 26.60
C GLU A 107 -8.84 1.13 25.69
N ASP A 108 -7.54 1.42 25.55
CA ASP A 108 -6.64 0.59 24.74
C ASP A 108 -6.41 -0.79 25.39
N LYS A 109 -6.54 -0.87 26.72
CA LYS A 109 -6.32 -2.11 27.47
C LYS A 109 -7.39 -3.16 27.19
N ASP A 110 -8.58 -2.75 26.77
CA ASP A 110 -9.67 -3.67 26.42
C ASP A 110 -9.30 -4.56 25.22
N TYR A 111 -8.39 -4.08 24.35
CA TYR A 111 -7.91 -4.81 23.18
C TYR A 111 -6.76 -5.79 23.49
N GLN A 112 -6.17 -5.74 24.69
CA GLN A 112 -5.07 -6.65 25.07
C GLN A 112 -5.50 -8.13 25.03
N GLN A 113 -6.79 -8.42 25.18
CA GLN A 113 -7.29 -9.80 25.11
C GLN A 113 -7.35 -10.35 23.66
N ILE A 114 -7.40 -9.47 22.66
CA ILE A 114 -7.37 -9.83 21.23
C ILE A 114 -5.93 -10.01 20.76
N LEU A 115 -5.00 -9.28 21.36
CA LEU A 115 -3.61 -9.20 20.94
C LEU A 115 -2.70 -10.11 21.79
N ASP A 116 -1.83 -10.86 21.13
CA ASP A 116 -0.79 -11.67 21.79
C ASP A 116 0.34 -10.75 22.27
N THR A 117 0.15 -10.19 23.47
CA THR A 117 1.11 -9.33 24.17
C THR A 117 1.92 -10.14 25.18
N LYS A 118 3.17 -9.75 25.40
CA LYS A 118 4.09 -10.47 26.30
C LYS A 118 4.63 -9.54 27.39
N GLY A 119 4.65 -10.04 28.62
CA GLY A 119 5.32 -9.38 29.74
C GLY A 119 4.73 -8.01 30.04
N ASP A 120 5.56 -6.98 29.94
CA ASP A 120 5.27 -5.57 30.21
C ASP A 120 5.07 -4.74 28.92
N GLU A 121 4.73 -5.40 27.80
CA GLU A 121 4.37 -4.70 26.56
C GLU A 121 3.09 -3.87 26.73
N ASP A 122 3.18 -2.57 26.43
CA ASP A 122 2.03 -1.68 26.32
C ASP A 122 1.41 -1.79 24.91
N VAL A 123 0.14 -1.40 24.80
CA VAL A 123 -0.64 -1.44 23.55
C VAL A 123 -1.35 -0.11 23.34
N LEU A 124 -1.09 0.57 22.22
CA LEU A 124 -1.86 1.73 21.77
C LEU A 124 -2.70 1.33 20.56
N VAL A 125 -4.01 1.55 20.59
CA VAL A 125 -4.91 1.15 19.50
C VAL A 125 -5.32 2.36 18.67
N ALA A 126 -5.17 2.21 17.36
CA ALA A 126 -5.74 3.10 16.37
C ALA A 126 -6.94 2.42 15.71
N ALA A 127 -8.14 2.86 16.10
CA ALA A 127 -9.41 2.48 15.47
C ALA A 127 -10.00 3.66 14.70
N TYR A 128 -10.69 3.37 13.60
CA TYR A 128 -11.37 4.40 12.80
C TYR A 128 -12.67 4.84 13.46
N GLN A 129 -12.79 6.14 13.76
CA GLN A 129 -13.94 6.73 14.45
C GLN A 129 -14.85 7.58 13.54
N GLY A 130 -14.56 7.64 12.24
CA GLY A 130 -15.29 8.51 11.32
C GLY A 130 -16.53 7.84 10.70
N ASP A 131 -17.58 8.61 10.45
CA ASP A 131 -18.80 8.07 9.82
C ASP A 131 -18.64 7.78 8.32
N LYS A 132 -17.78 8.52 7.63
CA LYS A 132 -17.58 8.43 6.17
C LYS A 132 -16.11 8.52 5.79
N PRO A 133 -15.46 7.42 5.37
CA PRO A 133 -14.05 7.45 5.00
C PRO A 133 -13.82 8.25 3.73
N LYS A 134 -12.76 9.07 3.75
CA LYS A 134 -12.28 9.79 2.56
C LYS A 134 -11.84 8.80 1.50
N VAL A 135 -12.14 9.09 0.24
CA VAL A 135 -11.61 8.32 -0.90
C VAL A 135 -10.31 8.97 -1.37
N MET A 136 -9.26 8.18 -1.50
CA MET A 136 -8.00 8.55 -2.12
C MET A 136 -7.86 7.84 -3.47
N PHE A 137 -7.32 8.54 -4.47
CA PHE A 137 -6.89 7.97 -5.74
C PHE A 137 -5.37 7.95 -5.77
N GLU A 138 -4.78 6.79 -6.03
CA GLU A 138 -3.33 6.63 -6.20
C GLU A 138 -3.03 6.67 -7.70
N PRO A 139 -2.39 7.74 -8.20
CA PRO A 139 -2.25 7.98 -9.64
C PRO A 139 -1.33 6.98 -10.35
N PHE A 140 -0.32 6.44 -9.69
CA PHE A 140 0.67 5.57 -10.33
C PHE A 140 0.06 4.21 -10.72
N THR A 141 -0.54 3.55 -9.74
CA THR A 141 -1.26 2.30 -9.93
C THR A 141 -2.68 2.52 -10.43
N GLN A 142 -3.18 3.76 -10.48
CA GLN A 142 -4.55 4.12 -10.85
C GLN A 142 -5.59 3.33 -10.06
N THR A 143 -5.41 3.28 -8.74
CA THR A 143 -6.25 2.53 -7.80
C THR A 143 -6.93 3.48 -6.81
N ARG A 144 -7.97 3.00 -6.12
CA ARG A 144 -8.72 3.81 -5.15
C ARG A 144 -8.80 3.10 -3.81
N TYR A 145 -8.70 3.90 -2.75
CA TYR A 145 -8.76 3.42 -1.38
C TYR A 145 -9.71 4.27 -0.55
N TRP A 146 -10.36 3.65 0.43
CA TRP A 146 -10.88 4.35 1.60
C TRP A 146 -9.73 4.56 2.57
N VAL A 147 -9.50 5.82 2.94
CA VAL A 147 -8.56 6.19 4.00
C VAL A 147 -9.27 6.05 5.33
N LYS A 148 -8.64 5.33 6.25
CA LYS A 148 -9.18 5.10 7.59
C LYS A 148 -8.35 5.88 8.62
N GLN A 149 -7.85 5.22 9.66
CA GLN A 149 -7.08 5.83 10.73
C GLN A 149 -5.58 5.82 10.46
N ALA A 150 -4.87 6.71 11.15
CA ALA A 150 -3.42 6.78 11.18
C ALA A 150 -2.94 7.00 12.60
N LEU A 151 -1.72 6.56 12.88
CA LEU A 151 -1.03 6.70 14.15
C LEU A 151 0.32 7.36 13.91
N ASN A 152 0.71 8.26 14.80
CA ASN A 152 2.05 8.81 14.83
C ASN A 152 2.54 8.93 16.27
N ILE A 153 3.53 8.11 16.63
CA ILE A 153 4.07 8.03 17.98
C ILE A 153 5.59 8.18 17.92
N VAL A 154 6.14 8.92 18.87
CA VAL A 154 7.59 8.96 19.07
C VAL A 154 7.98 7.81 19.99
N ALA A 155 8.91 6.97 19.57
CA ALA A 155 9.38 5.83 20.34
C ALA A 155 9.92 6.31 21.71
N PRO A 156 9.28 5.91 22.84
CA PRO A 156 9.65 6.38 24.17
C PRO A 156 11.00 5.83 24.63
N THR A 157 11.36 4.63 24.16
CA THR A 157 12.60 3.95 24.46
C THR A 157 13.14 3.21 23.24
N THR A 158 14.39 2.77 23.30
CA THR A 158 14.98 1.92 22.26
C THR A 158 14.52 0.49 22.50
N GLY A 159 13.97 -0.17 21.48
CA GLY A 159 13.49 -1.53 21.64
C GLY A 159 12.87 -2.13 20.38
N THR A 160 12.27 -3.30 20.57
CA THR A 160 11.47 -3.96 19.55
C THR A 160 10.02 -3.50 19.70
N TYR A 161 9.41 -3.17 18.57
CA TYR A 161 8.02 -2.76 18.47
C TYR A 161 7.30 -3.64 17.46
N TYR A 162 5.98 -3.69 17.60
CA TYR A 162 5.12 -4.38 16.67
C TYR A 162 3.93 -3.52 16.30
N LEU A 163 3.51 -3.60 15.05
CA LEU A 163 2.19 -3.16 14.63
C LEU A 163 1.33 -4.40 14.40
N ALA A 164 0.11 -4.41 14.91
CA ALA A 164 -0.81 -5.52 14.80
C ALA A 164 -2.10 -5.06 14.13
N VAL A 165 -2.47 -5.63 12.98
CA VAL A 165 -3.72 -5.32 12.26
C VAL A 165 -4.74 -6.39 12.59
N PHE A 166 -5.94 -5.98 13.00
CA PHE A 166 -7.02 -6.89 13.40
C PHE A 166 -8.39 -6.21 13.22
N ASP A 167 -9.46 -7.00 13.19
CA ASP A 167 -10.82 -6.46 13.24
C ASP A 167 -11.50 -6.82 14.57
N PRO A 168 -11.85 -5.84 15.43
CA PRO A 168 -12.49 -6.10 16.71
C PRO A 168 -13.85 -6.81 16.62
N THR A 169 -14.52 -6.72 15.47
CA THR A 169 -15.84 -7.34 15.23
C THR A 169 -15.73 -8.70 14.55
N GLY A 170 -14.53 -9.11 14.15
CA GLY A 170 -14.28 -10.36 13.43
C GLY A 170 -14.55 -10.27 11.93
N ASP A 171 -14.74 -9.08 11.38
CA ASP A 171 -14.86 -8.89 9.93
C ASP A 171 -13.54 -9.25 9.22
N THR A 172 -13.67 -9.68 7.96
CA THR A 172 -12.54 -10.09 7.12
C THR A 172 -12.46 -9.21 5.88
N GLY A 173 -11.25 -9.00 5.37
CA GLY A 173 -11.09 -8.10 4.24
C GLY A 173 -9.66 -7.77 3.90
N LYS A 174 -9.48 -7.27 2.68
CA LYS A 174 -8.20 -6.77 2.19
C LYS A 174 -7.91 -5.41 2.79
N TYR A 175 -6.65 -5.18 3.11
CA TYR A 175 -6.17 -3.90 3.56
C TYR A 175 -4.78 -3.61 2.99
N VAL A 176 -4.40 -2.34 3.00
CA VAL A 176 -3.04 -1.89 2.75
C VAL A 176 -2.59 -1.12 3.97
N PHE A 177 -1.59 -1.66 4.66
CA PHE A 177 -1.04 -1.04 5.86
C PHE A 177 0.26 -0.33 5.51
N CYS A 178 0.24 1.00 5.62
CA CYS A 178 1.38 1.84 5.31
C CYS A 178 2.17 2.08 6.59
N ILE A 179 3.49 1.85 6.56
CA ILE A 179 4.39 1.99 7.71
C ILE A 179 5.53 2.91 7.31
N GLY A 180 5.90 3.87 8.16
CA GLY A 180 6.93 4.85 7.84
C GLY A 180 6.47 5.95 6.88
N ASP A 181 7.28 6.99 6.70
CA ASP A 181 6.96 8.18 5.89
C ASP A 181 8.11 8.68 5.02
N LYS A 182 9.30 8.08 5.10
CA LYS A 182 10.46 8.45 4.27
C LYS A 182 10.46 7.70 2.95
N GLU A 183 10.32 8.43 1.87
CA GLU A 183 10.44 7.88 0.52
C GLU A 183 11.93 7.68 0.16
N VAL A 184 12.34 6.41 0.03
CA VAL A 184 13.71 6.04 -0.35
C VAL A 184 13.62 5.04 -1.50
N TRP A 185 14.07 5.46 -2.68
CA TRP A 185 14.02 4.65 -3.91
C TRP A 185 15.40 4.13 -4.29
N GLN A 186 15.48 2.84 -4.63
CA GLN A 186 16.69 2.23 -5.18
C GLN A 186 16.47 1.87 -6.66
N ALA A 187 17.56 1.77 -7.43
CA ALA A 187 17.48 1.43 -8.86
C ALA A 187 16.73 0.10 -9.13
N GLN A 188 16.89 -0.87 -8.24
CA GLN A 188 16.17 -2.16 -8.32
C GLN A 188 14.66 -2.01 -8.12
N ASP A 189 14.22 -1.05 -7.31
CA ASP A 189 12.79 -0.79 -7.11
C ASP A 189 12.17 -0.28 -8.42
N VAL A 190 12.90 0.55 -9.17
CA VAL A 190 12.48 1.07 -10.49
C VAL A 190 12.33 -0.07 -11.51
N LEU A 191 13.26 -1.03 -11.53
CA LEU A 191 13.17 -2.19 -12.41
C LEU A 191 11.99 -3.12 -12.05
N ALA A 192 11.63 -3.19 -10.76
CA ALA A 192 10.50 -3.97 -10.29
C ALA A 192 9.13 -3.29 -10.54
N MET A 193 9.10 -2.00 -10.92
CA MET A 193 7.87 -1.22 -11.06
C MET A 193 6.78 -1.86 -11.92
N PRO A 194 7.05 -2.44 -13.10
CA PRO A 194 6.00 -3.08 -13.90
C PRO A 194 5.31 -4.24 -13.15
N ARG A 195 6.10 -5.03 -12.41
CA ARG A 195 5.59 -6.12 -11.59
C ARG A 195 4.79 -5.56 -10.41
N ILE A 196 5.30 -4.57 -9.71
CA ILE A 196 4.63 -3.93 -8.56
C ILE A 196 3.28 -3.36 -9.01
N TRP A 197 3.27 -2.59 -10.10
CA TRP A 197 2.05 -2.03 -10.69
C TRP A 197 1.00 -3.10 -10.99
N TRP A 198 1.42 -4.20 -11.64
CA TRP A 198 0.54 -5.33 -11.94
C TRP A 198 -0.01 -5.96 -10.66
N GLN A 199 0.86 -6.27 -9.70
CA GLN A 199 0.47 -6.94 -8.45
C GLN A 199 -0.50 -6.07 -7.63
N THR A 200 -0.24 -4.78 -7.49
CA THR A 200 -1.13 -3.86 -6.79
C THR A 200 -2.51 -3.81 -7.45
N ARG A 201 -2.57 -3.69 -8.78
CA ARG A 201 -3.85 -3.65 -9.50
C ARG A 201 -4.62 -4.97 -9.44
N MET A 202 -3.92 -6.11 -9.49
CA MET A 202 -4.56 -7.41 -9.28
C MET A 202 -5.08 -7.57 -7.86
N PHE A 203 -4.33 -7.11 -6.86
CA PHE A 203 -4.72 -7.13 -5.46
C PHE A 203 -6.00 -6.32 -5.20
N VAL A 204 -6.09 -5.11 -5.75
CA VAL A 204 -7.30 -4.26 -5.66
C VAL A 204 -8.39 -4.60 -6.68
N GLU A 205 -8.27 -5.72 -7.39
CA GLU A 205 -9.29 -6.27 -8.30
C GLU A 205 -9.60 -5.41 -9.55
N GLU A 206 -8.68 -4.57 -9.98
CA GLU A 206 -8.77 -3.73 -11.19
C GLU A 206 -8.43 -4.52 -12.48
N ARG A 207 -8.92 -5.75 -12.61
CA ARG A 207 -8.46 -6.72 -13.64
C ARG A 207 -8.72 -6.25 -15.07
N TRP A 208 -9.96 -5.88 -15.39
CA TRP A 208 -10.35 -5.51 -16.75
C TRP A 208 -9.59 -4.30 -17.27
N SER A 209 -9.55 -3.24 -16.47
CA SER A 209 -8.80 -2.01 -16.78
C SER A 209 -7.30 -2.30 -16.92
N THR A 210 -6.74 -3.20 -16.11
CA THR A 210 -5.33 -3.65 -16.26
C THR A 210 -5.10 -4.35 -17.58
N TYR A 211 -5.94 -5.32 -17.96
CA TYR A 211 -5.79 -6.04 -19.22
C TYR A 211 -5.96 -5.14 -20.44
N ILE A 212 -6.85 -4.15 -20.36
CA ILE A 212 -7.00 -3.13 -21.41
C ILE A 212 -5.71 -2.31 -21.53
N ILE A 213 -5.17 -1.81 -20.43
CA ILE A 213 -3.92 -1.01 -20.45
C ILE A 213 -2.77 -1.82 -21.06
N VAL A 214 -2.57 -3.05 -20.60
CA VAL A 214 -1.48 -3.92 -21.06
C VAL A 214 -1.71 -4.43 -22.49
N GLY A 215 -2.96 -4.69 -22.89
CA GLY A 215 -3.31 -5.18 -24.22
C GLY A 215 -3.41 -4.09 -25.30
N ALA A 216 -3.80 -2.86 -24.94
CA ALA A 216 -3.94 -1.76 -25.90
C ALA A 216 -2.57 -1.26 -26.42
N LEU A 217 -1.53 -1.26 -25.58
CA LEU A 217 -0.18 -0.83 -25.94
C LEU A 217 0.44 -1.62 -27.12
N PRO A 218 0.47 -2.97 -27.10
CA PRO A 218 1.00 -3.75 -28.22
C PRO A 218 0.11 -3.64 -29.46
N LEU A 219 -1.23 -3.58 -29.31
CA LEU A 219 -2.13 -3.39 -30.45
C LEU A 219 -1.93 -2.05 -31.15
N MET A 220 -1.75 -0.96 -30.39
CA MET A 220 -1.41 0.34 -30.95
C MET A 220 -0.04 0.32 -31.65
N SER A 221 0.95 -0.33 -31.03
CA SER A 221 2.30 -0.46 -31.61
C SER A 221 2.30 -1.24 -32.92
N LEU A 222 1.55 -2.35 -32.97
CA LEU A 222 1.35 -3.16 -34.18
C LEU A 222 0.60 -2.38 -35.26
N ALA A 223 -0.44 -1.63 -34.91
CA ALA A 223 -1.17 -0.80 -35.87
C ALA A 223 -0.29 0.31 -36.48
N ILE A 224 0.60 0.91 -35.68
CA ILE A 224 1.59 1.89 -36.15
C ILE A 224 2.60 1.21 -37.07
N ALA A 225 3.20 0.09 -36.66
CA ALA A 225 4.16 -0.67 -37.46
C ALA A 225 3.56 -1.13 -38.81
N TYR A 226 2.32 -1.63 -38.80
CA TYR A 226 1.58 -2.02 -40.00
C TYR A 226 1.37 -0.85 -40.95
N LYS A 227 0.94 0.32 -40.44
CA LYS A 227 0.79 1.55 -41.26
C LYS A 227 2.11 2.02 -41.86
N ILE A 228 3.22 1.89 -41.13
CA ILE A 228 4.57 2.21 -41.66
C ILE A 228 4.95 1.24 -42.77
N GLY A 229 4.76 -0.07 -42.57
CA GLY A 229 5.05 -1.09 -43.58
C GLY A 229 4.24 -0.93 -44.87
N LEU A 230 2.96 -0.52 -44.76
CA LEU A 230 2.13 -0.20 -45.93
C LEU A 230 2.67 0.99 -46.73
N ARG A 231 3.16 2.05 -46.06
CA ARG A 231 3.76 3.21 -46.75
C ARG A 231 5.06 2.87 -47.46
N ILE A 232 5.89 2.02 -46.87
CA ILE A 232 7.16 1.58 -47.49
C ILE A 232 6.91 0.75 -48.75
N LYS A 233 5.86 -0.07 -48.79
CA LYS A 233 5.51 -0.85 -49.99
C LYS A 233 4.93 -0.03 -51.15
N GLN A 234 4.53 1.22 -50.91
CA GLN A 234 3.93 2.10 -51.91
C GLN A 234 4.95 3.06 -52.56
N HIS A 235 6.21 2.99 -52.15
CA HIS A 235 7.36 3.71 -52.70
C HIS A 235 8.39 2.72 -53.24
#